data_AF-A0A527H9M5-F1
#
_entry.id   AF-A0A527H9M5-F1
#
_cell.length_a   1.000
_cell.length_b   1.000
_cell.length_c   1.000
_cell.angle_alpha   90.00
_cell.angle_beta   90.00
_cell.angle_gamma   90.00
#
_symmetry.space_group_name_H-M   'P 1'
#
loop_
_entity.id
_entity.type
_entity.pdbx_description
1 polymer ?
#
loop_
_entity_poly.entity_id
_entity_poly.type
_entity_poly.pdbx_seq_one_letter_code
_entity_poly.pdbx_strand_id
1 'polypeptide(L)'
;MTDTTETIDYSKTLYLPQTDFPMRAGLPEKEPLLVKRWQDMDLYRKLRESAAGRTKYVLHDGPPYANGNIHIGHALNKILKDVITRSFQMRGYDSNYVPGWDCHGLPIEWKIEEQYRAKGKNKDEVPVNEFRKECREFAAGWIAVQGAEFQRLGVIGDFENPYTTMAFHAEARIAGELLKFAMSGQLYRGSKPVMWSVVERTALAEAEIEYHDYESDTIWAKFPVASLARPVDGETKLTEGALDLLQAHVVIWTTTPWTIPGNRAVNYSPRINYGLYEVTAA
;
A
#
# COMPACT_ATOMS: atom_id res chain seq x y z
N MET A 1 34.36 64.74 -51.86
CA MET A 1 33.02 64.24 -51.51
C MET A 1 32.93 62.83 -52.06
N THR A 2 33.10 61.83 -51.19
CA THR A 2 32.95 60.42 -51.54
C THR A 2 31.55 60.01 -51.10
N ASP A 3 30.62 60.01 -52.05
CA ASP A 3 29.30 59.42 -51.88
C ASP A 3 29.47 57.90 -51.71
N THR A 4 29.23 57.42 -50.50
CA THR A 4 29.01 56.00 -50.24
C THR A 4 27.64 55.62 -50.79
N THR A 5 27.63 54.87 -51.89
CA THR A 5 26.43 54.21 -52.44
C THR A 5 25.74 53.39 -51.35
N GLU A 6 24.50 53.76 -51.00
CA GLU A 6 23.65 52.99 -50.10
C GLU A 6 23.39 51.60 -50.70
N THR A 7 23.92 50.56 -50.04
CA THR A 7 23.64 49.18 -50.40
C THR A 7 22.26 48.78 -49.88
N ILE A 8 21.39 48.32 -50.78
CA ILE A 8 20.03 47.87 -50.44
C ILE A 8 20.11 46.57 -49.61
N ASP A 9 19.56 46.61 -48.40
CA ASP A 9 19.44 45.46 -47.52
C ASP A 9 18.25 44.58 -47.92
N TYR A 10 18.52 43.54 -48.70
CA TYR A 10 17.52 42.57 -49.18
C TYR A 10 16.88 41.74 -48.07
N SER A 11 17.40 41.75 -46.81
CA SER A 11 16.73 41.04 -45.71
C SER A 11 15.33 41.58 -45.41
N LYS A 12 15.09 42.86 -45.73
CA LYS A 12 13.80 43.55 -45.53
C LYS A 12 12.74 43.20 -46.57
N THR A 13 13.12 42.55 -47.68
CA THR A 13 12.16 42.08 -48.70
C THR A 13 11.64 40.67 -48.42
N LEU A 14 12.16 40.01 -47.38
CA LEU A 14 11.79 38.66 -46.97
C LEU A 14 10.73 38.67 -45.86
N TYR A 15 9.66 37.89 -46.03
CA TYR A 15 8.66 37.66 -44.99
C TYR A 15 9.12 36.51 -44.07
N LEU A 16 10.05 36.83 -43.16
CA LEU A 16 10.53 35.86 -42.17
C LEU A 16 9.49 35.62 -41.07
N PRO A 17 9.37 34.38 -40.54
CA PRO A 17 8.54 34.12 -39.38
C PRO A 17 8.98 34.97 -38.18
N GLN A 18 8.05 35.74 -37.62
CA GLN A 18 8.25 36.53 -36.40
C GLN A 18 7.42 35.93 -35.28
N THR A 19 8.04 35.67 -34.13
CA THR A 19 7.35 35.17 -32.96
C THR A 19 8.04 35.61 -31.68
N ASP A 20 7.25 35.98 -30.68
CA ASP A 20 7.73 36.20 -29.31
C ASP A 20 7.93 34.87 -28.56
N PHE A 21 7.58 33.73 -29.18
CA PHE A 21 7.77 32.41 -28.59
C PHE A 21 9.27 32.09 -28.48
N PRO A 22 9.82 31.97 -27.27
CA PRO A 22 11.25 31.78 -27.10
C PRO A 22 11.65 30.37 -27.54
N MET A 23 12.81 30.28 -28.21
CA MET A 23 13.36 29.01 -28.67
C MET A 23 13.70 28.05 -27.52
N ARG A 24 14.07 28.57 -26.34
CA ARG A 24 14.28 27.78 -25.12
C ARG A 24 13.01 27.77 -24.27
N ALA A 25 12.63 26.57 -23.83
CA ALA A 25 11.38 26.39 -23.09
C ALA A 25 11.39 27.11 -21.73
N GLY A 26 12.46 26.98 -20.94
CA GLY A 26 12.53 27.59 -19.60
C GLY A 26 11.50 27.00 -18.62
N LEU A 27 11.25 25.68 -18.73
CA LEU A 27 10.14 25.00 -18.03
C LEU A 27 10.14 25.18 -16.50
N PRO A 28 11.27 25.08 -15.77
CA PRO A 28 11.26 25.23 -14.31
C PRO A 28 10.67 26.55 -13.81
N GLU A 29 10.80 27.63 -14.59
CA GLU A 29 10.26 28.96 -14.28
C GLU A 29 8.85 29.15 -14.86
N LYS A 30 8.59 28.66 -16.08
CA LYS A 30 7.31 28.85 -16.76
C LYS A 30 6.19 27.96 -16.23
N GLU A 31 6.46 26.70 -15.92
CA GLU A 31 5.43 25.77 -15.45
C GLU A 31 4.73 26.25 -14.17
N PRO A 32 5.44 26.73 -13.11
CA PRO A 32 4.78 27.28 -11.94
C PRO A 32 3.85 28.45 -12.27
N LEU A 33 4.22 29.31 -13.21
CA LEU A 33 3.38 30.42 -13.65
C LEU A 33 2.12 29.94 -14.39
N LEU A 34 2.23 28.87 -15.18
CA LEU A 34 1.08 28.25 -15.85
C LEU A 34 0.13 27.59 -14.85
N VAL A 35 0.66 26.81 -13.90
CA VAL A 35 -0.12 26.19 -12.83
C VAL A 35 -0.82 27.26 -11.99
N LYS A 36 -0.10 28.31 -11.59
CA LYS A 36 -0.67 29.44 -10.85
C LYS A 36 -1.81 30.09 -11.64
N ARG A 37 -1.62 30.36 -12.93
CA ARG A 37 -2.67 30.91 -13.78
C ARG A 37 -3.92 30.01 -13.80
N TRP A 38 -3.75 28.69 -13.85
CA TRP A 38 -4.87 27.73 -13.83
C TRP A 38 -5.59 27.71 -12.48
N GLN A 39 -4.86 27.87 -11.37
CA GLN A 39 -5.43 28.01 -10.03
C GLN A 39 -6.19 29.34 -9.88
N ASP A 40 -5.58 30.46 -10.27
CA ASP A 40 -6.17 31.81 -10.17
C ASP A 40 -7.48 31.92 -10.97
N MET A 41 -7.59 31.23 -12.11
CA MET A 41 -8.80 31.20 -12.92
C MET A 41 -9.80 30.13 -12.52
N ASP A 42 -9.46 29.29 -11.53
CA ASP A 42 -10.23 28.12 -11.11
C ASP A 42 -10.61 27.23 -12.32
N LEU A 43 -9.57 26.73 -12.98
CA LEU A 43 -9.69 25.94 -14.20
C LEU A 43 -10.58 24.71 -13.99
N TYR A 44 -10.48 24.04 -12.84
CA TYR A 44 -11.28 22.85 -12.56
C TYR A 44 -12.78 23.16 -12.59
N ARG A 45 -13.23 24.20 -11.87
CA ARG A 45 -14.63 24.63 -11.91
C ARG A 45 -15.08 24.99 -13.32
N LYS A 46 -14.28 25.77 -14.06
CA LYS A 46 -14.60 26.12 -15.46
C LYS A 46 -14.75 24.89 -16.35
N LEU A 47 -13.93 23.86 -16.16
CA LEU A 47 -14.05 22.60 -16.89
C LEU A 47 -15.36 21.88 -16.53
N ARG A 48 -15.76 21.86 -15.25
CA ARG A 48 -17.05 21.28 -14.82
C ARG A 48 -18.23 22.02 -15.41
N GLU A 49 -18.23 23.35 -15.32
CA GLU A 49 -19.26 24.21 -15.91
C GLU A 49 -19.39 23.99 -17.42
N SER A 50 -18.26 23.94 -18.15
CA SER A 50 -18.25 23.71 -19.60
C SER A 50 -18.80 22.34 -20.02
N ALA A 51 -18.73 21.35 -19.11
CA ALA A 51 -19.16 19.99 -19.34
C ALA A 51 -20.51 19.63 -18.73
N ALA A 52 -21.20 20.60 -18.12
CA ALA A 52 -22.53 20.39 -17.56
C ALA A 52 -23.49 19.78 -18.60
N GLY A 53 -24.14 18.68 -18.23
CA GLY A 53 -25.08 17.95 -19.10
C GLY A 53 -24.44 16.97 -20.09
N ARG A 54 -23.10 16.90 -20.18
CA ARG A 54 -22.41 15.88 -21.00
C ARG A 54 -22.47 14.50 -20.33
N THR A 55 -22.16 13.46 -21.11
CA THR A 55 -22.05 12.11 -20.57
C THR A 55 -20.89 12.04 -19.58
N LYS A 56 -21.13 11.50 -18.39
CA LYS A 56 -20.09 11.38 -17.36
C LYS A 56 -19.03 10.35 -17.72
N TYR A 57 -17.78 10.66 -17.44
CA TYR A 57 -16.69 9.71 -17.40
C TYR A 57 -16.02 9.80 -16.03
N VAL A 58 -16.05 8.72 -15.25
CA VAL A 58 -15.55 8.73 -13.87
C VAL A 58 -14.32 7.84 -13.80
N LEU A 59 -13.16 8.46 -13.56
CA LEU A 59 -11.95 7.75 -13.17
C LEU A 59 -11.83 7.84 -11.65
N HIS A 60 -12.03 6.71 -10.97
CA HIS A 60 -11.86 6.66 -9.51
C HIS A 60 -10.38 6.62 -9.16
N ASP A 61 -9.95 7.60 -8.36
CA ASP A 61 -8.56 7.70 -7.92
C ASP A 61 -8.31 6.73 -6.77
N GLY A 62 -7.35 5.80 -6.93
CA GLY A 62 -6.81 5.04 -5.80
C GLY A 62 -6.08 5.99 -4.83
N PRO A 63 -6.44 6.01 -3.53
CA PRO A 63 -5.95 7.02 -2.61
C PRO A 63 -4.51 6.71 -2.16
N PRO A 64 -3.51 7.59 -2.39
CA PRO A 64 -2.21 7.47 -1.74
C PRO A 64 -2.31 7.57 -0.21
N TYR A 65 -1.36 6.93 0.48
CA TYR A 65 -1.17 7.10 1.92
C TYR A 65 -0.70 8.52 2.27
N ALA A 66 -1.34 9.13 3.26
CA ALA A 66 -1.04 10.48 3.73
C ALA A 66 0.10 10.49 4.77
N ASN A 67 1.31 10.05 4.38
CA ASN A 67 2.42 9.84 5.33
C ASN A 67 3.82 10.27 4.85
N GLY A 68 3.95 10.88 3.66
CA GLY A 68 5.26 11.26 3.12
C GLY A 68 5.19 12.06 1.82
N ASN A 69 6.33 12.56 1.34
CA ASN A 69 6.40 13.26 0.05
C ASN A 69 6.13 12.29 -1.11
N ILE A 70 5.68 12.84 -2.25
CA ILE A 70 5.50 12.02 -3.45
C ILE A 70 6.83 11.50 -4.00
N HIS A 71 6.77 10.38 -4.72
CA HIS A 71 7.92 9.77 -5.40
C HIS A 71 7.57 9.47 -6.86
N ILE A 72 8.52 8.99 -7.65
CA ILE A 72 8.32 8.81 -9.10
C ILE A 72 7.13 7.90 -9.45
N GLY A 73 6.87 6.86 -8.66
CA GLY A 73 5.67 6.03 -8.80
C GLY A 73 4.35 6.81 -8.67
N HIS A 74 4.26 7.74 -7.71
CA HIS A 74 3.11 8.64 -7.56
C HIS A 74 2.97 9.55 -8.79
N ALA A 75 4.08 10.13 -9.26
CA ALA A 75 4.07 10.99 -10.44
C ALA A 75 3.59 10.24 -11.69
N LEU A 76 4.15 9.05 -11.97
CA LEU A 76 3.72 8.19 -13.07
C LEU A 76 2.22 7.92 -13.01
N ASN A 77 1.71 7.51 -11.85
CA ASN A 77 0.30 7.17 -11.68
C ASN A 77 -0.62 8.38 -11.92
N LYS A 78 -0.31 9.53 -11.31
CA LYS A 78 -1.17 10.72 -11.39
C LYS A 78 -1.12 11.40 -12.74
N ILE A 79 0.04 11.43 -13.40
CA ILE A 79 0.17 11.97 -14.76
C ILE A 79 -0.66 11.14 -15.74
N LEU A 80 -0.61 9.80 -15.65
CA LEU A 80 -1.42 8.94 -16.51
C LEU A 80 -2.93 9.17 -16.30
N LYS A 81 -3.37 9.28 -15.04
CA LYS A 81 -4.76 9.60 -14.72
C LYS A 81 -5.18 10.95 -15.30
N ASP A 82 -4.35 11.98 -15.17
CA ASP A 82 -4.60 13.32 -15.69
C ASP A 82 -4.68 13.35 -17.23
N VAL A 83 -3.80 12.61 -17.93
CA VAL A 83 -3.86 12.46 -19.39
C VAL A 83 -5.20 11.85 -19.82
N ILE A 84 -5.65 10.80 -19.12
CA ILE A 84 -6.92 10.14 -19.43
C ILE A 84 -8.10 11.08 -19.18
N THR A 85 -8.16 11.72 -18.00
CA THR A 85 -9.29 12.59 -17.65
C THR A 85 -9.37 13.81 -18.56
N ARG A 86 -8.24 14.41 -18.93
CA ARG A 86 -8.19 15.50 -19.93
C ARG A 86 -8.62 15.03 -21.31
N SER A 87 -8.16 13.86 -21.76
CA SER A 87 -8.54 13.30 -23.06
C SER A 87 -10.06 13.09 -23.16
N PHE A 88 -10.68 12.50 -22.13
CA PHE A 88 -12.14 12.32 -22.11
C PHE A 88 -12.90 13.66 -22.02
N GLN A 89 -12.40 14.62 -21.24
CA GLN A 89 -12.97 15.98 -21.21
C GLN A 89 -12.96 16.63 -22.61
N MET A 90 -11.84 16.55 -23.33
CA MET A 90 -11.68 17.11 -24.67
C MET A 90 -12.53 16.37 -25.72
N ARG A 91 -12.85 15.09 -25.49
CA ARG A 91 -13.74 14.28 -26.34
C ARG A 91 -15.23 14.54 -26.08
N GLY A 92 -15.58 15.45 -25.17
CA GLY A 92 -16.96 15.83 -24.90
C GLY A 92 -17.63 15.07 -23.77
N TYR A 93 -16.87 14.48 -22.85
CA TYR A 93 -17.40 13.91 -21.60
C TYR A 93 -17.32 14.93 -20.45
N ASP A 94 -18.18 14.75 -19.46
CA ASP A 94 -18.01 15.33 -18.12
C ASP A 94 -17.06 14.41 -17.33
N SER A 95 -15.76 14.64 -17.52
CA SER A 95 -14.71 13.78 -16.96
C SER A 95 -14.22 14.32 -15.62
N ASN A 96 -14.94 14.04 -14.52
CA ASN A 96 -14.56 14.56 -13.21
C ASN A 96 -13.44 13.73 -12.59
N TYR A 97 -12.53 14.40 -11.88
CA TYR A 97 -11.42 13.75 -11.20
C TYR A 97 -11.34 14.27 -9.78
N VAL A 98 -11.70 13.42 -8.83
CA VAL A 98 -11.67 13.72 -7.40
C VAL A 98 -10.54 12.91 -6.79
N PRO A 99 -9.42 13.54 -6.42
CA PRO A 99 -8.33 12.86 -5.74
C PRO A 99 -8.78 12.41 -4.35
N GLY A 100 -8.14 11.36 -3.83
CA GLY A 100 -8.34 10.96 -2.45
C GLY A 100 -7.09 10.57 -1.71
N TRP A 101 -7.25 10.35 -0.41
CA TRP A 101 -6.16 10.00 0.49
C TRP A 101 -6.59 8.96 1.50
N ASP A 102 -5.67 8.03 1.77
CA ASP A 102 -5.79 7.08 2.86
C ASP A 102 -5.11 7.64 4.11
N CYS A 103 -5.93 7.85 5.14
CA CYS A 103 -5.61 8.59 6.35
C CYS A 103 -5.59 7.71 7.60
N HIS A 104 -5.75 6.39 7.46
CA HIS A 104 -5.73 5.44 8.57
C HIS A 104 -4.57 4.45 8.42
N GLY A 105 -4.39 3.61 9.44
CA GLY A 105 -3.47 2.48 9.40
C GLY A 105 -2.15 2.69 10.15
N LEU A 106 -1.44 1.58 10.29
CA LEU A 106 -0.18 1.48 11.03
C LEU A 106 0.91 2.47 10.58
N PRO A 107 1.07 2.80 9.28
CA PRO A 107 2.13 3.73 8.86
C PRO A 107 2.02 5.12 9.49
N ILE A 108 0.80 5.63 9.70
CA ILE A 108 0.59 6.94 10.34
C ILE A 108 0.82 6.82 11.85
N GLU A 109 0.27 5.78 12.49
CA GLU A 109 0.48 5.53 13.92
C GLU A 109 1.96 5.43 14.26
N TRP A 110 2.73 4.68 13.46
CA TRP A 110 4.16 4.51 13.62
C TRP A 110 4.92 5.84 13.52
N LYS A 111 4.56 6.71 12.57
CA LYS A 111 5.19 8.02 12.41
C LYS A 111 4.96 8.94 13.60
N ILE A 112 3.79 8.87 14.25
CA ILE A 112 3.49 9.61 15.47
C ILE A 112 4.22 9.00 16.68
N GLU A 113 4.26 7.67 16.76
CA GLU A 113 5.04 6.96 17.79
C GLU A 113 6.54 7.30 17.71
N GLU A 114 7.12 7.34 16.52
CA GLU A 114 8.52 7.78 16.31
C GLU A 114 8.74 9.18 16.89
N GLN A 115 7.80 10.10 16.69
CA GLN A 115 7.88 11.46 17.25
C GLN A 115 7.79 11.47 18.78
N TYR A 116 6.98 10.60 19.39
CA TYR A 116 6.95 10.47 20.84
C TYR A 116 8.22 9.85 21.40
N ARG A 117 8.74 8.78 20.78
CA ARG A 117 10.00 8.15 21.17
C ARG A 117 11.16 9.14 21.09
N ALA A 118 11.20 9.96 20.04
CA ALA A 118 12.19 11.04 19.90
C ALA A 118 12.07 12.11 21.01
N LYS A 119 10.86 12.29 21.57
CA LYS A 119 10.58 13.17 22.71
C LYS A 119 10.68 12.45 24.06
N GLY A 120 11.11 11.20 24.10
CA GLY A 120 11.22 10.38 25.32
C GLY A 120 9.88 10.02 25.97
N LYS A 121 8.77 10.06 25.23
CA LYS A 121 7.43 9.70 25.70
C LYS A 121 7.01 8.33 25.19
N ASN A 122 6.26 7.57 25.98
CA ASN A 122 5.65 6.32 25.55
C ASN A 122 4.22 6.56 25.02
N LYS A 123 3.83 5.88 23.93
CA LYS A 123 2.47 5.91 23.37
C LYS A 123 1.43 5.50 24.41
N ASP A 124 1.75 4.50 25.24
CA ASP A 124 0.83 3.95 26.23
C ASP A 124 0.44 4.96 27.32
N GLU A 125 1.19 6.05 27.46
CA GLU A 125 0.91 7.14 28.39
C GLU A 125 -0.01 8.22 27.79
N VAL A 126 -0.23 8.18 26.47
CA VAL A 126 -1.06 9.16 25.76
C VAL A 126 -2.51 8.66 25.69
N PRO A 127 -3.50 9.48 26.09
CA PRO A 127 -4.91 9.12 25.91
C PRO A 127 -5.24 8.79 24.46
N VAL A 128 -5.96 7.69 24.23
CA VAL A 128 -6.29 7.19 22.87
C VAL A 128 -6.95 8.26 22.00
N ASN A 129 -7.83 9.09 22.56
CA ASN A 129 -8.49 10.14 21.81
C ASN A 129 -7.55 11.27 21.37
N GLU A 130 -6.54 11.57 22.19
CA GLU A 130 -5.49 12.55 21.88
C GLU A 130 -4.60 11.99 20.77
N PHE A 131 -4.15 10.75 20.90
CA PHE A 131 -3.36 10.06 19.88
C PHE A 131 -4.06 10.03 18.52
N ARG A 132 -5.35 9.67 18.49
CA ARG A 132 -6.15 9.63 17.25
C ARG A 132 -6.35 11.03 16.65
N LYS A 133 -6.44 12.06 17.48
CA LYS A 133 -6.52 13.45 17.03
C LYS A 133 -5.21 13.86 16.36
N GLU A 134 -4.06 13.56 16.98
CA GLU A 134 -2.75 13.83 16.40
C GLU A 134 -2.54 13.09 15.07
N CYS A 135 -2.99 11.84 14.96
CA CYS A 135 -2.96 11.09 13.69
C CYS A 135 -3.78 11.79 12.58
N ARG A 136 -4.97 12.31 12.91
CA ARG A 136 -5.80 13.07 11.96
C ARG A 136 -5.14 14.38 11.53
N GLU A 137 -4.53 15.09 12.46
CA GLU A 137 -3.80 16.34 12.18
C GLU A 137 -2.58 16.08 11.30
N PHE A 138 -1.84 15.01 11.57
CA PHE A 138 -0.71 14.58 10.75
C PHE A 138 -1.14 14.24 9.32
N ALA A 139 -2.19 13.44 9.17
CA ALA A 139 -2.74 13.10 7.85
C ALA A 139 -3.21 14.35 7.09
N ALA A 140 -3.88 15.29 7.76
CA ALA A 140 -4.31 16.55 7.17
C ALA A 140 -3.13 17.40 6.66
N GLY A 141 -2.03 17.45 7.42
CA GLY A 141 -0.80 18.11 6.99
C GLY A 141 -0.22 17.50 5.71
N TRP A 142 -0.15 16.16 5.64
CA TRP A 142 0.37 15.47 4.47
C TRP A 142 -0.54 15.57 3.24
N ILE A 143 -1.86 15.59 3.42
CA ILE A 143 -2.81 15.86 2.32
C ILE A 143 -2.49 17.20 1.66
N ALA A 144 -2.24 18.24 2.46
CA ALA A 144 -1.92 19.57 1.95
C ALA A 144 -0.59 19.57 1.16
N VAL A 145 0.46 18.93 1.71
CA VAL A 145 1.77 18.84 1.05
C VAL A 145 1.66 18.06 -0.26
N GLN A 146 1.16 16.83 -0.22
CA GLN A 146 1.03 15.98 -1.41
C GLN A 146 0.08 16.60 -2.45
N GLY A 147 -1.00 17.26 -2.00
CA GLY A 147 -1.92 17.99 -2.87
C GLY A 147 -1.21 19.10 -3.64
N ALA A 148 -0.34 19.88 -2.99
CA ALA A 148 0.47 20.90 -3.64
C ALA A 148 1.50 20.29 -4.61
N GLU A 149 2.13 19.18 -4.23
CA GLU A 149 3.08 18.46 -5.10
C GLU A 149 2.40 17.91 -6.36
N PHE A 150 1.20 17.34 -6.25
CA PHE A 150 0.41 16.88 -7.40
C PHE A 150 -0.02 18.04 -8.31
N GLN A 151 -0.44 19.16 -7.74
CA GLN A 151 -0.75 20.36 -8.52
C GLN A 151 0.49 20.93 -9.23
N ARG A 152 1.68 20.83 -8.61
CA ARG A 152 2.95 21.22 -9.25
C ARG A 152 3.27 20.35 -10.47
N LEU A 153 2.81 19.09 -10.52
CA LEU A 153 2.88 18.24 -11.71
C LEU A 153 1.86 18.63 -12.81
N GLY A 154 1.03 19.64 -12.57
CA GLY A 154 0.02 20.12 -13.51
C GLY A 154 -1.26 19.28 -13.51
N VAL A 155 -1.43 18.38 -12.54
CA VAL A 155 -2.65 17.56 -12.41
C VAL A 155 -3.84 18.46 -12.07
N ILE A 156 -4.96 18.27 -12.75
CA ILE A 156 -6.20 19.03 -12.50
C ILE A 156 -7.28 18.11 -11.96
N GLY A 157 -7.84 18.48 -10.82
CA GLY A 157 -8.90 17.76 -10.12
C GLY A 157 -9.45 18.56 -8.96
N ASP A 158 -10.39 17.97 -8.24
CA ASP A 158 -11.01 18.56 -7.05
C ASP A 158 -10.11 18.42 -5.82
N PHE A 159 -9.02 19.19 -5.79
CA PHE A 159 -8.11 19.21 -4.64
C PHE A 159 -8.67 19.99 -3.44
N GLU A 160 -9.74 20.77 -3.64
CA GLU A 160 -10.43 21.49 -2.57
C GLU A 160 -11.39 20.58 -1.79
N ASN A 161 -12.07 19.66 -2.48
CA ASN A 161 -12.99 18.69 -1.87
C ASN A 161 -12.54 17.25 -2.16
N PRO A 162 -11.34 16.85 -1.71
CA PRO A 162 -10.87 15.48 -1.90
C PRO A 162 -11.66 14.52 -1.02
N TYR A 163 -11.72 13.25 -1.43
CA TYR A 163 -12.25 12.23 -0.53
C TYR A 163 -11.14 11.73 0.41
N THR A 164 -11.43 11.64 1.71
CA THR A 164 -10.46 11.15 2.70
C THR A 164 -11.08 10.02 3.49
N THR A 165 -10.32 8.96 3.79
CA THR A 165 -10.84 7.83 4.56
C THR A 165 -11.16 8.20 6.01
N MET A 166 -10.59 9.30 6.52
CA MET A 166 -10.92 9.87 7.84
C MET A 166 -12.14 10.80 7.86
N ALA A 167 -12.75 11.11 6.71
CA ALA A 167 -13.98 11.89 6.69
C ALA A 167 -15.10 11.11 7.40
N PHE A 168 -15.85 11.76 8.29
CA PHE A 168 -16.92 11.09 9.05
C PHE A 168 -17.97 10.42 8.16
N HIS A 169 -18.25 11.00 6.98
CA HIS A 169 -19.12 10.37 6.00
C HIS A 169 -18.52 9.04 5.48
N ALA A 170 -17.23 9.01 5.14
CA ALA A 170 -16.56 7.79 4.68
C ALA A 170 -16.55 6.71 5.78
N GLU A 171 -16.22 7.08 7.02
CA GLU A 171 -16.25 6.16 8.18
C GLU A 171 -17.66 5.59 8.41
N ALA A 172 -18.70 6.43 8.32
CA ALA A 172 -20.09 5.99 8.44
C ALA A 172 -20.50 5.03 7.31
N ARG A 173 -20.04 5.27 6.07
CA ARG A 173 -20.26 4.34 4.95
C ARG A 173 -19.57 3.00 5.19
N ILE A 174 -18.31 3.01 5.63
CA ILE A 174 -17.55 1.79 5.95
C ILE A 174 -18.25 0.97 7.04
N ALA A 175 -18.67 1.63 8.14
CA ALA A 175 -19.42 0.99 9.21
C ALA A 175 -20.75 0.40 8.70
N GLY A 176 -21.46 1.13 7.83
CA GLY A 176 -22.68 0.67 7.20
C GLY A 176 -22.48 -0.58 6.33
N GLU A 177 -21.42 -0.65 5.53
CA GLU A 177 -21.11 -1.84 4.73
C GLU A 177 -20.72 -3.04 5.62
N LEU A 178 -19.96 -2.82 6.69
CA LEU A 178 -19.64 -3.87 7.67
C LEU A 178 -20.91 -4.46 8.32
N LEU A 179 -21.88 -3.61 8.66
CA LEU A 179 -23.15 -4.06 9.23
C LEU A 179 -23.95 -4.92 8.25
N LYS A 180 -23.87 -4.68 6.93
CA LYS A 180 -24.49 -5.57 5.94
C LYS A 180 -23.86 -6.96 5.94
N PHE A 181 -22.53 -7.06 6.07
CA PHE A 181 -21.86 -8.36 6.22
C PHE A 181 -22.26 -9.07 7.51
N ALA A 182 -22.43 -8.33 8.60
CA ALA A 182 -22.94 -8.87 9.85
C ALA A 182 -24.38 -9.40 9.71
N MET A 183 -25.27 -8.62 9.09
CA MET A 183 -26.68 -8.99 8.91
C MET A 183 -26.91 -10.14 7.93
N SER A 184 -26.01 -10.33 6.96
CA SER A 184 -26.07 -11.45 6.00
C SER A 184 -25.45 -12.74 6.52
N GLY A 185 -24.89 -12.75 7.74
CA GLY A 185 -24.21 -13.92 8.32
C GLY A 185 -22.83 -14.21 7.71
N GLN A 186 -22.26 -13.27 6.95
CA GLN A 186 -20.92 -13.40 6.35
C GLN A 186 -19.80 -13.05 7.34
N LEU A 187 -20.13 -12.30 8.40
CA LEU A 187 -19.20 -11.97 9.47
C LEU A 187 -19.23 -13.04 10.57
N TYR A 188 -18.08 -13.61 10.89
CA TYR A 188 -17.93 -14.56 11.99
C TYR A 188 -16.69 -14.24 12.82
N ARG A 189 -16.70 -14.71 14.07
CA ARG A 189 -15.54 -14.67 14.96
C ARG A 189 -15.04 -16.09 15.15
N GLY A 190 -13.76 -16.32 14.86
CA GLY A 190 -13.11 -17.61 15.01
C GLY A 190 -11.70 -17.49 15.58
N SER A 191 -11.08 -18.64 15.81
CA SER A 191 -9.66 -18.74 16.13
C SER A 191 -8.95 -19.43 14.97
N LYS A 192 -7.94 -18.77 14.42
CA LYS A 192 -7.12 -19.26 13.32
C LYS A 192 -5.67 -18.81 13.55
N PRO A 193 -4.65 -19.61 13.21
CA PRO A 193 -3.29 -19.10 13.07
C PRO A 193 -3.27 -17.97 12.03
N VAL A 194 -2.77 -16.81 12.43
CA VAL A 194 -2.62 -15.62 11.59
C VAL A 194 -1.18 -15.14 11.64
N MET A 195 -0.74 -14.44 10.59
CA MET A 195 0.54 -13.74 10.64
C MET A 195 0.45 -12.63 11.70
N TRP A 196 1.42 -12.57 12.61
CA TRP A 196 1.41 -11.67 13.76
C TRP A 196 2.73 -10.91 13.84
N SER A 197 2.63 -9.58 13.84
CA SER A 197 3.78 -8.70 14.09
C SER A 197 4.01 -8.57 15.60
N VAL A 198 5.14 -9.09 16.09
CA VAL A 198 5.51 -8.98 17.52
C VAL A 198 5.82 -7.52 17.90
N VAL A 199 6.31 -6.73 16.93
CA VAL A 199 6.67 -5.32 17.12
C VAL A 199 5.41 -4.46 17.24
N GLU A 200 4.45 -4.65 16.33
CA GLU A 200 3.22 -3.84 16.27
C GLU A 200 2.08 -4.42 17.12
N ARG A 201 2.24 -5.66 17.59
CA ARG A 201 1.27 -6.40 18.41
C ARG A 201 -0.10 -6.49 17.74
N THR A 202 -0.10 -6.76 16.45
CA THR A 202 -1.32 -6.94 15.65
C THR A 202 -1.17 -8.05 14.62
N ALA A 203 -2.31 -8.57 14.17
CA ALA A 203 -2.36 -9.47 13.04
C ALA A 203 -2.15 -8.70 11.73
N LEU A 204 -1.46 -9.31 10.78
CA LEU A 204 -1.21 -8.78 9.44
C LEU A 204 -1.93 -9.63 8.39
N ALA A 205 -2.39 -8.99 7.33
CA ALA A 205 -2.88 -9.66 6.14
C ALA A 205 -1.70 -10.19 5.30
N GLU A 206 -1.92 -11.25 4.53
CA GLU A 206 -0.89 -11.82 3.65
C GLU A 206 -0.35 -10.80 2.63
N ALA A 207 -1.21 -9.88 2.16
CA ALA A 207 -0.84 -8.80 1.25
C ALA A 207 0.10 -7.75 1.88
N GLU A 208 0.26 -7.75 3.21
CA GLU A 208 1.14 -6.85 3.96
C GLU A 208 2.50 -7.51 4.28
N ILE A 209 2.70 -8.77 3.89
CA ILE A 209 3.93 -9.52 4.18
C ILE A 209 4.91 -9.40 3.02
N GLU A 210 6.12 -8.95 3.34
CA GLU A 210 7.26 -8.98 2.44
C GLU A 210 8.24 -10.09 2.87
N TYR A 211 8.78 -10.82 1.90
CA TYR A 211 9.70 -11.93 2.13
C TYR A 211 11.14 -11.45 2.05
N HIS A 212 11.93 -11.82 3.05
CA HIS A 212 13.36 -11.58 3.11
C HIS A 212 14.10 -12.85 3.49
N ASP A 213 15.33 -13.00 3.00
CA ASP A 213 16.20 -14.07 3.42
C ASP A 213 16.56 -13.91 4.90
N TYR A 214 16.44 -14.99 5.66
CA TYR A 214 16.70 -15.02 7.09
C TYR A 214 17.44 -16.31 7.47
N GLU A 215 18.51 -16.17 8.24
CA GLU A 215 19.24 -17.30 8.80
C GLU A 215 18.50 -17.83 10.04
N SER A 216 18.15 -19.11 10.03
CA SER A 216 17.36 -19.74 11.10
C SER A 216 18.05 -20.97 11.68
N ASP A 217 17.83 -21.19 12.97
CA ASP A 217 18.35 -22.37 13.66
C ASP A 217 17.63 -23.64 13.19
N THR A 218 18.40 -24.60 12.71
CA THR A 218 17.90 -25.90 12.28
C THR A 218 18.20 -26.95 13.34
N ILE A 219 17.18 -27.69 13.77
CA ILE A 219 17.34 -28.79 14.73
C ILE A 219 16.75 -30.10 14.21
N TRP A 220 17.33 -31.20 14.71
CA TRP A 220 16.77 -32.54 14.61
C TRP A 220 16.35 -32.99 16.01
N ALA A 221 15.08 -33.29 16.21
CA ALA A 221 14.53 -33.68 17.49
C ALA A 221 14.05 -35.14 17.47
N LYS A 222 14.39 -35.90 18.52
CA LYS A 222 13.99 -37.29 18.70
C LYS A 222 12.76 -37.38 19.60
N PHE A 223 11.70 -38.02 19.12
CA PHE A 223 10.47 -38.28 19.87
C PHE A 223 10.42 -39.78 20.23
N PRO A 224 10.60 -40.15 21.52
CA PRO A 224 10.55 -41.54 21.92
C PRO A 224 9.14 -42.12 21.73
N VAL A 225 9.06 -43.36 21.24
CA VAL A 225 7.78 -44.07 21.12
C VAL A 225 7.40 -44.63 22.50
N ALA A 226 6.57 -43.89 23.23
CA ALA A 226 6.22 -44.25 24.60
C ALA A 226 5.30 -45.50 24.69
N SER A 227 4.47 -45.73 23.68
CA SER A 227 3.56 -46.88 23.63
C SER A 227 3.12 -47.17 22.19
N LEU A 228 2.74 -48.42 21.93
CA LEU A 228 2.09 -48.82 20.68
C LEU A 228 0.59 -48.57 20.82
N ALA A 229 0.05 -47.66 20.01
CA ALA A 229 -1.38 -47.38 20.02
C ALA A 229 -2.18 -48.61 19.57
N ARG A 230 -3.26 -48.93 20.30
CA ARG A 230 -4.29 -49.86 19.82
C ARG A 230 -5.15 -49.13 18.76
N PRO A 231 -5.52 -49.79 17.65
CA PRO A 231 -6.38 -49.18 16.65
C PRO A 231 -7.75 -48.79 17.24
N VAL A 232 -8.33 -47.70 16.76
CA VAL A 232 -9.65 -47.22 17.18
C VAL A 232 -10.77 -48.14 16.66
N ASP A 233 -10.56 -48.85 15.54
CA ASP A 233 -11.58 -49.66 14.85
C ASP A 233 -11.10 -51.08 14.46
N GLY A 234 -10.67 -51.89 15.43
CA GLY A 234 -10.51 -53.34 15.25
C GLY A 234 -9.09 -53.90 15.44
N GLU A 235 -9.02 -55.22 15.59
CA GLU A 235 -7.80 -55.97 15.96
C GLU A 235 -6.74 -55.96 14.85
N THR A 236 -5.82 -55.01 14.90
CA THR A 236 -4.53 -55.18 14.23
C THR A 236 -3.64 -56.05 15.11
N LYS A 237 -3.31 -57.27 14.66
CA LYS A 237 -2.27 -58.08 15.31
C LYS A 237 -0.95 -57.31 15.26
N LEU A 238 -0.42 -56.97 16.42
CA LEU A 238 0.96 -56.47 16.54
C LEU A 238 1.87 -57.50 15.87
N THR A 239 2.62 -57.09 14.84
CA THR A 239 3.64 -57.93 14.22
C THR A 239 4.83 -58.06 15.18
N GLU A 240 5.64 -59.12 15.07
CA GLU A 240 6.80 -59.33 15.97
C GLU A 240 7.75 -58.12 15.97
N GLY A 241 7.93 -57.45 14.83
CA GLY A 241 8.74 -56.22 14.71
C GLY A 241 8.09 -54.94 15.26
N ALA A 242 6.86 -54.98 15.76
CA ALA A 242 6.22 -53.82 16.39
C ALA A 242 6.84 -53.49 17.76
N LEU A 243 7.39 -54.49 18.45
CA LEU A 243 8.07 -54.29 19.75
C LEU A 243 9.37 -53.50 19.59
N ASP A 244 10.07 -53.65 18.47
CA ASP A 244 11.30 -52.89 18.18
C ASP A 244 11.04 -51.38 18.11
N LEU A 245 9.81 -50.97 17.79
CA LEU A 245 9.42 -49.57 17.75
C LEU A 245 9.35 -48.94 19.14
N LEU A 246 9.13 -49.70 20.22
CA LEU A 246 9.08 -49.14 21.59
C LEU A 246 10.42 -48.57 22.07
N GLN A 247 11.53 -49.02 21.48
CA GLN A 247 12.86 -48.47 21.76
C GLN A 247 13.30 -47.45 20.70
N ALA A 248 12.49 -47.29 19.65
CA ALA A 248 12.77 -46.37 18.57
C ALA A 248 12.40 -44.93 18.94
N HIS A 249 13.02 -44.01 18.21
CA HIS A 249 12.68 -42.59 18.25
C HIS A 249 12.25 -42.15 16.86
N VAL A 250 11.16 -41.42 16.78
CA VAL A 250 10.78 -40.72 15.56
C VAL A 250 11.63 -39.46 15.47
N VAL A 251 12.41 -39.33 14.40
CA VAL A 251 13.25 -38.17 14.17
C VAL A 251 12.47 -37.15 13.34
N ILE A 252 12.34 -35.93 13.85
CA ILE A 252 11.76 -34.80 13.12
C ILE A 252 12.81 -33.73 12.88
N TRP A 253 12.58 -32.91 11.85
CA TRP A 253 13.38 -31.76 11.49
C TRP A 253 12.52 -30.49 11.53
N THR A 254 13.07 -29.38 12.03
CA THR A 254 12.41 -28.07 11.98
C THR A 254 13.43 -26.93 11.98
N THR A 255 13.07 -25.82 11.33
CA THR A 255 13.78 -24.53 11.36
C THR A 255 13.23 -23.56 12.41
N THR A 256 12.21 -23.99 13.17
CA THR A 256 11.56 -23.15 14.20
C THR A 256 11.56 -23.87 15.56
N PRO A 257 12.71 -23.95 16.27
CA PRO A 257 12.83 -24.65 17.55
C PRO A 257 11.81 -24.21 18.60
N TRP A 258 11.43 -22.94 18.60
CA TRP A 258 10.45 -22.36 19.51
C TRP A 258 9.04 -22.97 19.39
N THR A 259 8.73 -23.69 18.30
CA THR A 259 7.45 -24.38 18.10
C THR A 259 7.38 -25.74 18.79
N ILE A 260 8.52 -26.32 19.17
CA ILE A 260 8.59 -27.68 19.77
C ILE A 260 7.76 -27.82 21.04
N PRO A 261 7.76 -26.87 22.00
CA PRO A 261 6.90 -26.98 23.19
C PRO A 261 5.40 -27.04 22.86
N GLY A 262 4.98 -26.52 21.70
CA GLY A 262 3.60 -26.56 21.23
C GLY A 262 3.23 -27.82 20.44
N ASN A 263 4.13 -28.80 20.31
CA ASN A 263 3.88 -30.02 19.53
C ASN A 263 2.66 -30.79 20.08
N ARG A 264 1.78 -31.22 19.17
CA ARG A 264 0.58 -32.02 19.49
C ARG A 264 0.56 -33.38 18.81
N ALA A 265 1.27 -33.53 17.70
CA ALA A 265 1.31 -34.74 16.91
C ALA A 265 2.56 -34.76 16.02
N VAL A 266 2.92 -35.94 15.55
CA VAL A 266 3.85 -36.13 14.44
C VAL A 266 3.04 -36.61 13.24
N ASN A 267 3.15 -35.88 12.11
CA ASN A 267 2.47 -36.23 10.88
C ASN A 267 3.43 -36.99 9.95
N TYR A 268 2.94 -38.04 9.30
CA TYR A 268 3.66 -38.81 8.30
C TYR A 268 2.76 -39.06 7.09
N SER A 269 3.36 -39.29 5.93
CA SER A 269 2.63 -39.50 4.68
C SER A 269 2.48 -41.00 4.40
N PRO A 270 1.27 -41.54 4.15
CA PRO A 270 1.10 -42.95 3.81
C PRO A 270 1.69 -43.32 2.44
N ARG A 271 2.15 -42.34 1.65
CA ARG A 271 2.77 -42.53 0.34
C ARG A 271 4.30 -42.70 0.40
N ILE A 272 4.89 -42.50 1.58
CA ILE A 272 6.33 -42.55 1.78
C ILE A 272 6.64 -43.79 2.62
N ASN A 273 7.63 -44.57 2.20
CA ASN A 273 8.13 -45.68 2.99
C ASN A 273 9.11 -45.15 4.04
N TYR A 274 8.86 -45.49 5.30
CA TYR A 274 9.74 -45.14 6.42
C TYR A 274 10.49 -46.39 6.88
N GLY A 275 11.75 -46.21 7.27
CA GLY A 275 12.61 -47.30 7.76
C GLY A 275 12.91 -47.14 9.26
N LEU A 276 13.11 -48.27 9.93
CA LEU A 276 13.72 -48.34 11.25
C LEU A 276 15.23 -48.56 11.05
N TYR A 277 16.05 -47.70 11.66
CA TYR A 277 17.50 -47.75 11.52
C TYR A 277 18.15 -47.78 12.90
N GLU A 278 19.18 -48.61 13.04
CA GLU A 278 20.06 -48.65 14.20
C GLU A 278 21.29 -47.78 13.94
N VAL A 279 21.59 -46.86 14.87
CA VAL A 279 22.77 -46.00 14.80
C VAL A 279 23.92 -46.71 15.49
N THR A 280 24.91 -47.17 14.74
CA THR A 280 26.02 -47.99 15.24
C THR A 280 27.25 -47.16 15.68
N ALA A 281 27.32 -45.89 15.29
CA ALA A 281 28.36 -44.94 15.70
C ALA A 281 27.84 -43.49 15.60
N ALA A 282 28.39 -42.59 16.43
CA ALA A 282 28.07 -41.16 16.45
C ALA A 282 29.19 -40.33 15.78
#